data_AF-A0A7J5DKI7-F1
#
_entry.id   AF-A0A7J5DKI7-F1
#
_cell.length_a   1.000
_cell.length_b   1.000
_cell.length_c   1.000
_cell.angle_alpha   90.00
_cell.angle_beta   90.00
_cell.angle_gamma   90.00
#
_symmetry.space_group_name_H-M   'P 1'
#
loop_
_entity.id
_entity.type
_entity.pdbx_description
1 polymer ?
#
loop_
_entity_poly.entity_id
_entity_poly.type
_entity_poly.pdbx_seq_one_letter_code
_entity_poly.pdbx_strand_id
1 'polypeptide(L)'
;MRSIRPPFAARRGGSARRRTSPVLAAVGLAATLALTATACGSGSDTASGEPTASASQAGDGKIQIPDDIKNKLKEHGIDVDKWKDGAWKNWDKDEWLRQADDFINPIIKGLWNPDRMRDAEDPDKNKGVDDNDLTGDQGVTDPEPAPVTAQAVKTSYHASVPVAGKVFFDAPEGTMVCSATVVEDPAHPGKSNLVWTAGHCVHAGKKGGWYRNIAFVPSYNDQGRTEAQLQNAPREEVAPYGIWWSDWAQTSDQWIEQGGSTGGQGASYDYAVLHVTPEKGSGGKSLEETVGSALPVNFNAPAVPKVSSITATGYPAAAPFDGQKLYQCTDRPGRLSVAQADPTMYRIGCTMTGGSSGGGWVATGSDGKPALVSNTSIGPVKFGWLAGPRLGDVAKGVYDSVSKKFAGQ
;
A
#
# COMPACT_ATOMS: atom_id res chain seq x y z
N MET A 1 -56.40 9.53 2.19
CA MET A 1 -57.30 10.59 1.72
C MET A 1 -56.53 11.50 0.77
N ARG A 2 -57.03 11.64 -0.48
CA ARG A 2 -56.79 12.67 -1.54
C ARG A 2 -55.36 13.23 -1.67
N SER A 3 -54.49 12.86 -2.63
CA SER A 3 -54.54 12.83 -4.12
C SER A 3 -54.92 14.15 -4.77
N ILE A 4 -54.02 14.70 -5.62
CA ILE A 4 -54.27 15.43 -6.89
C ILE A 4 -52.93 15.47 -7.70
N ARG A 5 -52.86 14.65 -8.77
CA ARG A 5 -52.27 14.96 -10.11
C ARG A 5 -53.28 15.87 -10.86
N PRO A 6 -53.08 16.49 -12.07
CA PRO A 6 -52.23 16.08 -13.23
C PRO A 6 -51.74 17.33 -14.06
N PRO A 7 -51.55 17.36 -15.41
CA PRO A 7 -51.44 16.31 -16.43
C PRO A 7 -50.26 16.44 -17.44
N PHE A 8 -50.06 15.34 -18.18
CA PHE A 8 -49.38 15.27 -19.48
C PHE A 8 -50.22 15.92 -20.59
N ALA A 9 -49.58 16.55 -21.58
CA ALA A 9 -50.12 16.75 -22.92
C ALA A 9 -49.02 16.53 -23.97
N ALA A 10 -49.42 15.91 -25.09
CA ALA A 10 -48.58 15.30 -26.09
C ALA A 10 -48.53 16.08 -27.41
N ARG A 11 -47.48 15.77 -28.19
CA ARG A 11 -47.42 15.62 -29.67
C ARG A 11 -47.46 16.85 -30.60
N ARG A 12 -46.50 16.77 -31.54
CA ARG A 12 -46.42 17.19 -32.98
C ARG A 12 -45.24 18.16 -33.17
N GLY A 13 -44.34 18.03 -34.14
CA GLY A 13 -44.29 17.19 -35.35
C GLY A 13 -43.67 18.02 -36.48
N GLY A 14 -42.62 17.49 -37.13
CA GLY A 14 -42.05 17.99 -38.40
C GLY A 14 -41.11 19.20 -38.27
N SER A 15 -40.14 19.45 -39.14
CA SER A 15 -39.61 18.75 -40.31
C SER A 15 -38.34 19.51 -40.76
N ALA A 16 -37.32 18.76 -41.19
CA ALA A 16 -36.27 19.08 -42.16
C ALA A 16 -35.82 20.54 -42.39
N ARG A 17 -34.50 20.79 -42.26
CA ARG A 17 -33.73 21.41 -43.35
C ARG A 17 -32.23 21.09 -43.31
N ARG A 18 -31.72 20.79 -44.51
CA ARG A 18 -30.34 20.50 -44.93
C ARG A 18 -29.41 21.72 -44.85
N ARG A 19 -28.11 21.39 -44.98
CA ARG A 19 -26.98 22.10 -45.64
C ARG A 19 -25.91 22.53 -44.62
N THR A 20 -24.61 22.43 -44.84
CA THR A 20 -23.72 21.94 -45.91
C THR A 20 -22.31 21.96 -45.31
N SER A 21 -21.46 20.97 -45.60
CA SER A 21 -19.99 21.09 -45.46
C SER A 21 -19.44 22.04 -46.54
N PRO A 22 -18.19 22.52 -46.41
CA PRO A 22 -17.11 21.84 -47.12
C PRO A 22 -15.75 21.78 -46.40
N VAL A 23 -14.83 21.14 -47.13
CA VAL A 23 -13.54 20.50 -46.86
C VAL A 23 -12.34 21.47 -46.90
N LEU A 24 -11.16 20.97 -46.44
CA LEU A 24 -9.76 21.19 -46.91
C LEU A 24 -8.86 21.86 -45.84
N ALA A 25 -7.57 21.54 -45.63
CA ALA A 25 -6.59 20.64 -46.27
C ALA A 25 -5.42 20.36 -45.28
N ALA A 26 -4.57 19.39 -45.65
CA ALA A 26 -3.40 18.89 -44.93
C ALA A 26 -2.10 19.69 -45.19
N VAL A 27 -1.16 19.67 -44.22
CA VAL A 27 0.32 19.78 -44.31
C VAL A 27 0.85 19.29 -42.93
N GLY A 28 1.80 18.38 -42.69
CA GLY A 28 2.88 17.81 -43.48
C GLY A 28 4.23 18.41 -43.06
N LEU A 29 4.93 17.88 -42.04
CA LEU A 29 6.37 18.14 -41.83
C LEU A 29 7.02 17.06 -40.95
N ALA A 30 7.95 16.33 -41.56
CA ALA A 30 8.89 15.42 -40.95
C ALA A 30 10.15 16.18 -40.51
N ALA A 31 10.73 15.82 -39.36
CA ALA A 31 12.05 16.27 -38.97
C ALA A 31 12.91 15.05 -38.58
N THR A 32 13.87 14.76 -39.45
CA THR A 32 14.97 13.83 -39.25
C THR A 32 16.04 14.46 -38.36
N LEU A 33 16.50 13.75 -37.33
CA LEU A 33 17.75 14.06 -36.63
C LEU A 33 18.72 12.89 -36.80
N ALA A 34 19.75 13.14 -37.60
CA ALA A 34 20.95 12.33 -37.70
C ALA A 34 21.98 12.88 -36.69
N LEU A 35 22.58 12.01 -35.88
CA LEU A 35 23.80 12.28 -35.14
C LEU A 35 24.70 11.03 -35.21
N THR A 36 25.67 11.10 -36.11
CA THR A 36 26.87 10.26 -36.10
C THR A 36 28.01 11.08 -35.54
N ALA A 37 28.68 10.58 -34.51
CA ALA A 37 30.05 10.95 -34.18
C ALA A 37 30.78 9.72 -33.64
N THR A 38 31.63 9.16 -34.48
CA THR A 38 32.74 8.27 -34.13
C THR A 38 33.94 9.12 -33.73
N ALA A 39 34.64 8.77 -32.64
CA ALA A 39 36.11 8.71 -32.61
C ALA A 39 36.62 8.16 -31.27
N CYS A 40 37.37 7.06 -31.37
CA CYS A 40 38.28 6.58 -30.35
C CYS A 40 39.42 7.59 -30.12
N GLY A 41 39.87 7.71 -28.88
CA GLY A 41 41.13 8.34 -28.50
C GLY A 41 41.79 7.52 -27.39
N SER A 42 42.74 6.67 -27.77
CA SER A 42 43.63 5.92 -26.89
C SER A 42 44.65 6.86 -26.24
N GLY A 43 44.78 6.79 -24.91
CA GLY A 43 45.86 7.40 -24.15
C GLY A 43 46.12 6.60 -22.89
N SER A 44 47.17 5.78 -22.93
CA SER A 44 47.73 5.09 -21.79
C SER A 44 48.50 6.07 -20.92
N ASP A 45 48.21 6.12 -19.62
CA ASP A 45 49.20 6.47 -18.60
C ASP A 45 48.90 5.68 -17.31
N THR A 46 49.85 4.84 -16.95
CA THR A 46 49.92 4.13 -15.67
C THR A 46 50.34 5.10 -14.57
N ALA A 47 49.50 5.25 -13.54
CA ALA A 47 49.95 5.72 -12.23
C ALA A 47 49.15 5.04 -11.11
N SER A 48 49.88 4.29 -10.30
CA SER A 48 49.50 3.59 -9.07
C SER A 48 48.88 4.51 -8.02
N GLY A 49 47.75 4.10 -7.44
CA GLY A 49 47.15 4.67 -6.24
C GLY A 49 46.19 3.66 -5.60
N GLU A 50 46.34 3.43 -4.29
CA GLU A 50 45.60 2.48 -3.44
C GLU A 50 44.07 2.65 -3.49
N PRO A 51 43.28 1.60 -3.17
CA PRO A 51 41.83 1.63 -3.29
C PRO A 51 41.23 2.50 -2.18
N THR A 52 40.83 3.70 -2.55
CA THR A 52 39.94 4.51 -1.71
C THR A 52 38.52 3.98 -1.87
N ALA A 53 37.88 3.71 -0.74
CA ALA A 53 36.51 3.22 -0.64
C ALA A 53 35.59 4.08 -1.52
N SER A 54 34.99 3.45 -2.53
CA SER A 54 33.98 4.08 -3.36
C SER A 54 32.76 4.35 -2.49
N ALA A 55 32.57 5.62 -2.14
CA ALA A 55 31.28 6.12 -1.69
C ALA A 55 30.24 5.76 -2.76
N SER A 56 29.24 5.00 -2.35
CA SER A 56 28.06 4.66 -3.13
C SER A 56 27.48 5.95 -3.74
N GLN A 57 27.31 5.95 -5.07
CA GLN A 57 26.65 7.03 -5.78
C GLN A 57 25.24 7.20 -5.21
N ALA A 58 25.03 8.32 -4.50
CA ALA A 58 23.71 8.82 -4.20
C ALA A 58 22.94 8.98 -5.52
N GLY A 59 21.75 8.38 -5.60
CA GLY A 59 20.90 8.49 -6.76
C GLY A 59 20.63 9.96 -7.11
N ASP A 60 20.37 10.22 -8.39
CA ASP A 60 20.15 11.54 -9.03
C ASP A 60 19.15 12.49 -8.31
N GLY A 61 18.45 12.02 -7.26
CA GLY A 61 17.68 12.80 -6.30
C GLY A 61 16.55 13.65 -6.91
N LYS A 62 16.20 13.45 -8.18
CA LYS A 62 15.17 14.26 -8.83
C LYS A 62 13.84 13.99 -8.14
N ILE A 63 13.19 15.05 -7.65
CA ILE A 63 11.84 14.96 -7.12
C ILE A 63 10.85 15.05 -8.28
N GLN A 64 9.90 14.11 -8.32
CA GLN A 64 8.69 14.26 -9.12
C GLN A 64 7.53 14.61 -8.19
N ILE A 65 6.80 15.66 -8.54
CA ILE A 65 5.64 16.12 -7.78
C ILE A 65 4.41 16.04 -8.69
N PRO A 66 3.45 15.17 -8.39
CA PRO A 66 2.09 15.25 -8.93
C PRO A 66 1.51 16.67 -8.77
N ASP A 67 0.74 17.15 -9.74
CA ASP A 67 0.30 18.56 -9.78
C ASP A 67 -0.61 18.93 -8.59
N ASP A 68 -1.37 17.98 -8.06
CA ASP A 68 -2.21 18.13 -6.88
C ASP A 68 -1.40 18.24 -5.57
N ILE A 69 -0.21 17.62 -5.51
CA ILE A 69 0.69 17.69 -4.35
C ILE A 69 1.44 19.05 -4.30
N LYS A 70 1.69 19.68 -5.46
CA LYS A 70 2.40 20.98 -5.52
C LYS A 70 1.70 22.11 -4.74
N ASN A 71 0.37 22.14 -4.75
CA ASN A 71 -0.38 23.18 -4.05
C ASN A 71 -0.35 22.96 -2.53
N LYS A 72 -0.53 21.71 -2.09
CA LYS A 72 -0.45 21.34 -0.67
C LYS A 72 0.92 21.62 -0.07
N LEU A 73 1.99 21.28 -0.80
CA LEU A 73 3.35 21.60 -0.39
C LEU A 73 3.51 23.11 -0.11
N LYS A 74 2.95 23.98 -0.95
CA LYS A 74 2.97 25.43 -0.72
C LYS A 74 2.10 25.86 0.46
N GLU A 75 0.89 25.33 0.57
CA GLU A 75 -0.06 25.65 1.65
C GLU A 75 0.51 25.32 3.03
N HIS A 76 1.26 24.22 3.14
CA HIS A 76 1.92 23.80 4.38
C HIS A 76 3.37 24.30 4.51
N GLY A 77 3.84 25.19 3.62
CA GLY A 77 5.18 25.77 3.68
C GLY A 77 6.33 24.78 3.47
N ILE A 78 6.05 23.63 2.85
CA ILE A 78 7.04 22.59 2.58
C ILE A 78 7.84 22.96 1.33
N ASP A 79 9.12 23.27 1.56
CA ASP A 79 10.11 23.48 0.52
C ASP A 79 10.56 22.12 -0.04
N VAL A 80 10.29 21.90 -1.33
CA VAL A 80 10.59 20.65 -2.05
C VAL A 80 12.08 20.37 -2.10
N ASP A 81 12.90 21.40 -2.32
CA ASP A 81 14.34 21.22 -2.44
C ASP A 81 14.91 20.84 -1.07
N LYS A 82 14.45 21.48 0.00
CA LYS A 82 14.80 21.05 1.37
C LYS A 82 14.26 19.66 1.71
N TRP A 83 13.06 19.32 1.23
CA TRP A 83 12.47 18.00 1.41
C TRP A 83 13.36 16.93 0.78
N LYS A 84 13.80 17.14 -0.47
CA LYS A 84 14.78 16.27 -1.14
C LYS A 84 16.02 16.03 -0.30
N ASP A 85 16.53 17.09 0.30
CA ASP A 85 17.76 17.08 1.09
C ASP A 85 17.54 16.60 2.54
N GLY A 86 16.35 16.10 2.87
CA GLY A 86 16.07 15.38 4.11
C GLY A 86 15.22 16.13 5.13
N ALA A 87 14.58 17.26 4.79
CA ALA A 87 13.67 17.95 5.71
C ALA A 87 12.50 17.06 6.18
N TRP A 88 12.14 16.01 5.42
CA TRP A 88 11.18 14.97 5.82
C TRP A 88 11.61 14.13 7.02
N LYS A 89 12.82 14.30 7.54
CA LYS A 89 13.25 13.69 8.80
C LYS A 89 12.81 14.48 10.03
N ASN A 90 12.29 15.70 9.86
CA ASN A 90 11.79 16.50 10.97
C ASN A 90 10.37 16.07 11.36
N TRP A 91 10.23 15.39 12.49
CA TRP A 91 8.96 14.89 13.02
C TRP A 91 8.39 15.78 14.13
N ASP A 92 8.56 17.10 14.02
CA ASP A 92 7.92 18.06 14.92
C ASP A 92 6.41 17.80 14.97
N LYS A 93 5.87 17.61 16.18
CA LYS A 93 4.47 17.23 16.39
C LYS A 93 3.51 18.34 15.99
N ASP A 94 3.94 19.60 16.07
CA ASP A 94 3.09 20.74 15.74
C ASP A 94 2.98 20.94 14.22
N GLU A 95 3.95 20.42 13.46
CA GLU A 95 4.00 20.47 11.99
C GLU A 95 3.62 19.12 11.34
N TRP A 96 3.36 18.08 12.14
CA TRP A 96 3.07 16.75 11.63
C TRP A 96 1.64 16.64 11.10
N LEU A 97 1.52 16.76 9.78
CA LEU A 97 0.27 16.63 9.03
C LEU A 97 -0.50 15.35 9.37
N ARG A 98 -1.78 15.51 9.67
CA ARG A 98 -2.61 14.47 10.29
C ARG A 98 -3.94 14.22 9.59
N GLN A 99 -4.58 15.25 9.03
CA GLN A 99 -5.87 15.06 8.35
C GLN A 99 -5.65 14.42 6.98
N ALA A 100 -6.62 13.67 6.47
CA ALA A 100 -6.51 13.01 5.16
C ALA A 100 -6.16 14.02 4.04
N ASP A 101 -6.77 15.20 4.06
CA ASP A 101 -6.48 16.27 3.10
C ASP A 101 -5.06 16.83 3.18
N ASP A 102 -4.31 16.56 4.24
CA ASP A 102 -2.94 17.02 4.42
C ASP A 102 -1.89 15.98 3.97
N PHE A 103 -2.29 14.81 3.44
CA PHE A 103 -1.31 13.80 3.01
C PHE A 103 -0.42 14.33 1.88
N ILE A 104 0.90 14.25 2.09
CA ILE A 104 1.95 14.73 1.19
C ILE A 104 3.06 13.68 1.11
N ASN A 105 3.32 13.19 -0.10
CA ASN A 105 4.33 12.16 -0.34
C ASN A 105 5.00 12.35 -1.71
N PRO A 106 5.88 13.35 -1.88
CA PRO A 106 6.57 13.58 -3.15
C PRO A 106 7.52 12.43 -3.47
N ILE A 107 7.65 12.11 -4.77
CA ILE A 107 8.50 11.02 -5.24
C ILE A 107 9.96 11.47 -5.20
N ILE A 108 10.79 10.82 -4.39
CA ILE A 108 12.24 11.04 -4.38
C ILE A 108 12.91 9.91 -5.16
N LYS A 109 13.30 10.18 -6.41
CA LYS A 109 13.84 9.15 -7.31
C LYS A 109 15.05 8.46 -6.69
N GLY A 110 14.98 7.13 -6.58
CA GLY A 110 16.08 6.30 -6.08
C GLY A 110 16.23 6.30 -4.56
N LEU A 111 15.30 6.91 -3.81
CA LEU A 111 15.26 6.83 -2.36
C LEU A 111 15.14 5.37 -1.89
N TRP A 112 14.23 4.62 -2.50
CA TRP A 112 14.03 3.19 -2.27
C TRP A 112 14.95 2.37 -3.19
N ASN A 113 16.21 2.28 -2.78
CA ASN A 113 17.19 1.37 -3.38
C ASN A 113 17.20 0.00 -2.66
N PRO A 114 17.81 -1.05 -3.24
CA PRO A 114 17.85 -2.39 -2.64
C PRO A 114 18.37 -2.44 -1.20
N ASP A 115 19.43 -1.69 -0.89
CA ASP A 115 20.01 -1.65 0.45
C ASP A 115 19.03 -1.09 1.47
N ARG A 116 18.43 0.06 1.19
CA ARG A 116 17.46 0.68 2.09
C ARG A 116 16.22 -0.18 2.29
N MET A 117 15.76 -0.87 1.25
CA MET A 117 14.62 -1.78 1.37
C MET A 117 14.96 -3.03 2.21
N ARG A 118 16.17 -3.56 2.06
CA ARG A 118 16.63 -4.71 2.86
C ARG A 118 16.72 -4.36 4.35
N ASP A 119 17.24 -3.17 4.65
CA ASP A 119 17.51 -2.72 6.02
C ASP A 119 16.27 -2.13 6.72
N ALA A 120 15.09 -2.15 6.09
CA ALA A 120 13.85 -1.64 6.67
C ALA A 120 13.34 -2.51 7.83
N GLU A 121 13.00 -1.89 8.95
CA GLU A 121 12.67 -2.58 10.19
C GLU A 121 11.16 -2.85 10.38
N ASP A 122 10.86 -3.76 11.31
CA ASP A 122 9.51 -4.03 11.79
C ASP A 122 8.93 -2.83 12.57
N PRO A 123 7.79 -2.24 12.15
CA PRO A 123 7.14 -1.14 12.86
C PRO A 123 6.61 -1.54 14.24
N ASP A 124 6.38 -2.84 14.48
CA ASP A 124 5.78 -3.40 15.68
C ASP A 124 6.81 -3.93 16.69
N LYS A 125 8.09 -3.60 16.50
CA LYS A 125 9.18 -3.99 17.41
C LYS A 125 8.86 -3.57 18.84
N ASN A 126 8.60 -4.57 19.70
CA ASN A 126 8.19 -4.42 21.10
C ASN A 126 6.85 -3.68 21.32
N LYS A 127 5.97 -3.65 20.31
CA LYS A 127 4.70 -2.90 20.27
C LYS A 127 3.45 -3.80 20.17
N GLY A 128 3.63 -5.12 20.25
CA GLY A 128 2.54 -6.10 20.20
C GLY A 128 1.57 -6.01 21.39
N VAL A 129 0.53 -6.85 21.34
CA VAL A 129 -0.48 -6.99 22.39
C VAL A 129 0.03 -7.96 23.47
N ASP A 130 0.08 -7.52 24.72
CA ASP A 130 0.36 -8.40 25.87
C ASP A 130 -0.93 -9.10 26.35
N ASP A 131 -0.81 -10.25 27.01
CA ASP A 131 -1.97 -10.96 27.57
C ASP A 131 -2.76 -10.06 28.52
N ASN A 132 -2.08 -9.17 29.27
CA ASN A 132 -2.72 -8.21 30.16
C ASN A 132 -3.47 -7.10 29.40
N ASP A 133 -3.09 -6.78 28.17
CA ASP A 133 -3.83 -5.81 27.35
C ASP A 133 -5.22 -6.34 26.95
N LEU A 134 -5.38 -7.66 26.93
CA LEU A 134 -6.65 -8.35 26.67
C LEU A 134 -7.39 -8.74 27.98
N THR A 135 -6.80 -8.47 29.16
CA THR A 135 -7.48 -8.71 30.44
C THR A 135 -8.59 -7.70 30.65
N GLY A 136 -9.81 -8.13 30.35
CA GLY A 136 -10.99 -7.27 30.38
C GLY A 136 -11.63 -7.06 29.03
N ASP A 137 -11.26 -7.82 27.98
CA ASP A 137 -11.98 -7.94 26.70
C ASP A 137 -13.49 -7.95 26.94
N GLN A 138 -14.10 -6.79 26.78
CA GLN A 138 -15.54 -6.65 26.84
C GLN A 138 -16.05 -7.01 25.45
N GLY A 139 -16.81 -8.09 25.31
CA GLY A 139 -17.26 -8.57 24.01
C GLY A 139 -17.15 -10.08 23.88
N VAL A 140 -17.12 -10.58 22.65
CA VAL A 140 -16.95 -12.02 22.40
C VAL A 140 -15.57 -12.28 21.85
N THR A 141 -14.66 -12.72 22.72
CA THR A 141 -13.34 -13.25 22.38
C THR A 141 -13.38 -14.77 22.55
N ASP A 142 -13.01 -15.52 21.51
CA ASP A 142 -12.87 -16.96 21.58
C ASP A 142 -11.54 -17.32 22.29
N PRO A 143 -11.24 -18.60 22.60
CA PRO A 143 -9.91 -18.98 23.08
C PRO A 143 -8.81 -18.65 22.06
N GLU A 144 -7.59 -18.40 22.55
CA GLU A 144 -6.43 -18.19 21.68
C GLU A 144 -6.22 -19.41 20.78
N PRO A 145 -6.06 -19.23 19.45
CA PRO A 145 -5.80 -20.34 18.54
C PRO A 145 -4.41 -20.93 18.76
N ALA A 146 -4.24 -22.21 18.43
CA ALA A 146 -2.91 -22.82 18.41
C ALA A 146 -2.04 -22.15 17.33
N PRO A 147 -0.74 -21.91 17.58
CA PRO A 147 0.14 -21.32 16.57
C PRO A 147 0.22 -22.14 15.28
N VAL A 148 0.07 -21.46 14.14
CA VAL A 148 0.26 -22.04 12.81
C VAL A 148 1.57 -21.53 12.22
N THR A 149 2.50 -22.44 11.94
CA THR A 149 3.78 -22.08 11.32
C THR A 149 3.56 -21.48 9.93
N ALA A 150 4.01 -20.24 9.77
CA ALA A 150 3.97 -19.53 8.50
C ALA A 150 4.77 -20.28 7.42
N GLN A 151 4.14 -20.51 6.27
CA GLN A 151 4.74 -21.21 5.13
C GLN A 151 5.28 -20.21 4.12
N ALA A 152 6.51 -20.41 3.64
CA ALA A 152 7.04 -19.58 2.57
C ALA A 152 6.21 -19.78 1.30
N VAL A 153 5.85 -18.69 0.63
CA VAL A 153 5.12 -18.75 -0.65
C VAL A 153 6.02 -19.32 -1.73
N LYS A 154 5.45 -20.09 -2.66
CA LYS A 154 6.18 -20.63 -3.80
C LYS A 154 6.63 -19.50 -4.74
N THR A 155 7.89 -19.53 -5.16
CA THR A 155 8.41 -18.60 -6.16
C THR A 155 8.09 -19.08 -7.59
N SER A 156 7.91 -18.20 -8.57
CA SER A 156 7.90 -16.73 -8.44
C SER A 156 6.63 -16.21 -7.75
N TYR A 157 6.77 -15.17 -6.91
CA TYR A 157 5.62 -14.61 -6.19
C TYR A 157 4.59 -14.00 -7.14
N HIS A 158 5.00 -13.44 -8.26
CA HIS A 158 4.07 -12.94 -9.28
C HIS A 158 3.18 -14.01 -9.90
N ALA A 159 3.62 -15.28 -9.91
CA ALA A 159 2.81 -16.37 -10.40
C ALA A 159 1.91 -16.96 -9.30
N SER A 160 2.38 -16.96 -8.06
CA SER A 160 1.68 -17.60 -6.93
C SER A 160 0.68 -16.67 -6.25
N VAL A 161 1.08 -15.42 -5.95
CA VAL A 161 0.28 -14.41 -5.24
C VAL A 161 0.56 -13.02 -5.83
N PRO A 162 0.18 -12.74 -7.09
CA PRO A 162 0.53 -11.49 -7.81
C PRO A 162 0.06 -10.22 -7.12
N VAL A 163 -1.00 -10.31 -6.32
CA VAL A 163 -1.59 -9.17 -5.60
C VAL A 163 -0.79 -8.77 -4.36
N ALA A 164 0.12 -9.60 -3.87
CA ALA A 164 0.88 -9.32 -2.66
C ALA A 164 2.13 -8.47 -2.95
N GLY A 165 2.43 -7.56 -2.03
CA GLY A 165 3.67 -6.79 -2.07
C GLY A 165 4.03 -6.22 -0.71
N LYS A 166 5.18 -5.53 -0.69
CA LYS A 166 5.79 -4.97 0.50
C LYS A 166 5.64 -3.45 0.48
N VAL A 167 5.31 -2.85 1.62
CA VAL A 167 5.22 -1.40 1.79
C VAL A 167 6.43 -0.92 2.56
N PHE A 168 7.06 0.14 2.08
CA PHE A 168 8.18 0.80 2.74
C PHE A 168 7.77 2.24 3.07
N PHE A 169 8.17 2.72 4.23
CA PHE A 169 7.86 4.08 4.68
C PHE A 169 8.87 4.56 5.71
N ASP A 170 8.89 5.86 5.98
CA ASP A 170 9.65 6.45 7.06
C ASP A 170 8.73 6.89 8.20
N ALA A 171 9.13 6.53 9.40
CA ALA A 171 8.52 6.89 10.68
C ALA A 171 9.54 7.64 11.57
N PRO A 172 9.11 8.24 12.69
CA PRO A 172 10.03 8.86 13.64
C PRO A 172 11.16 7.95 14.13
N GLU A 173 10.89 6.65 14.22
CA GLU A 173 11.84 5.66 14.70
C GLU A 173 12.80 5.14 13.61
N GLY A 174 12.54 5.43 12.33
CA GLY A 174 13.39 5.01 11.21
C GLY A 174 12.62 4.57 9.98
N THR A 175 13.32 3.86 9.09
CA THR A 175 12.75 3.24 7.91
C THR A 175 12.06 1.94 8.31
N MET A 176 10.78 1.84 7.96
CA MET A 176 9.87 0.78 8.39
C MET A 176 9.29 0.02 7.22
N VAL A 177 8.71 -1.13 7.55
CA VAL A 177 8.13 -2.03 6.55
C VAL A 177 6.79 -2.61 6.96
N CYS A 178 5.92 -2.74 5.98
CA CYS A 178 4.63 -3.43 6.09
C CYS A 178 4.44 -4.33 4.85
N SER A 179 3.28 -4.94 4.79
CA SER A 179 2.75 -5.68 3.67
C SER A 179 1.48 -5.02 3.16
N ALA A 180 1.09 -5.33 1.92
CA ALA A 180 -0.14 -4.83 1.34
C ALA A 180 -0.65 -5.72 0.21
N THR A 181 -1.83 -5.39 -0.30
CA THR A 181 -2.52 -6.17 -1.32
C THR A 181 -3.13 -5.27 -2.39
N VAL A 182 -2.89 -5.58 -3.66
CA VAL A 182 -3.54 -4.90 -4.79
C VAL A 182 -5.03 -5.27 -4.79
N VAL A 183 -5.89 -4.27 -4.76
CA VAL A 183 -7.35 -4.43 -4.73
C VAL A 183 -7.99 -3.79 -5.96
N GLU A 184 -9.12 -4.34 -6.40
CA GLU A 184 -9.87 -3.79 -7.53
C GLU A 184 -10.25 -2.33 -7.29
N ASP A 185 -10.49 -1.58 -8.36
CA ASP A 185 -10.98 -0.19 -8.29
C ASP A 185 -12.28 -0.08 -9.08
N PRO A 186 -13.43 0.23 -8.45
CA PRO A 186 -14.71 0.34 -9.15
C PRO A 186 -14.74 1.51 -10.12
N ALA A 187 -13.89 2.52 -9.93
CA ALA A 187 -13.75 3.64 -10.86
C ALA A 187 -12.92 3.27 -12.10
N HIS A 188 -12.00 2.30 -11.98
CA HIS A 188 -11.12 1.86 -13.07
C HIS A 188 -11.08 0.32 -13.18
N PRO A 189 -12.17 -0.34 -13.61
CA PRO A 189 -12.22 -1.81 -13.68
C PRO A 189 -11.12 -2.39 -14.57
N GLY A 190 -10.34 -3.33 -14.02
CA GLY A 190 -9.21 -3.97 -14.70
C GLY A 190 -7.96 -3.09 -14.81
N LYS A 191 -7.97 -1.90 -14.20
CA LYS A 191 -6.90 -0.89 -14.25
C LYS A 191 -6.65 -0.22 -12.90
N SER A 192 -6.83 -0.96 -11.81
CA SER A 192 -6.67 -0.42 -10.46
C SER A 192 -5.24 0.05 -10.19
N ASN A 193 -5.15 1.19 -9.49
CA ASN A 193 -3.95 1.67 -8.80
C ASN A 193 -4.15 1.68 -7.28
N LEU A 194 -5.09 0.87 -6.77
CA LEU A 194 -5.43 0.82 -5.36
C LEU A 194 -4.69 -0.31 -4.65
N VAL A 195 -4.17 0.01 -3.46
CA VAL A 195 -3.45 -0.92 -2.59
C VAL A 195 -4.06 -0.85 -1.19
N TRP A 196 -4.47 -2.00 -0.66
CA TRP A 196 -4.97 -2.16 0.70
C TRP A 196 -3.85 -2.48 1.67
N THR A 197 -3.80 -1.79 2.82
CA THR A 197 -2.84 -2.05 3.90
C THR A 197 -3.47 -1.73 5.27
N ALA A 198 -2.69 -1.73 6.36
CA ALA A 198 -3.16 -1.34 7.68
C ALA A 198 -3.07 0.18 7.87
N GLY A 199 -3.93 0.73 8.74
CA GLY A 199 -3.90 2.13 9.12
C GLY A 199 -2.58 2.53 9.79
N HIS A 200 -2.04 1.68 10.65
CA HIS A 200 -0.76 1.91 11.31
C HIS A 200 0.44 1.82 10.37
N CYS A 201 0.28 1.30 9.15
CA CYS A 201 1.35 1.33 8.14
C CYS A 201 1.47 2.70 7.46
N VAL A 202 0.48 3.59 7.65
CA VAL A 202 0.40 4.87 6.95
C VAL A 202 0.23 6.06 7.89
N HIS A 203 -0.27 5.86 9.11
CA HIS A 203 -0.58 6.92 10.06
C HIS A 203 -0.32 6.49 11.51
N ALA A 204 0.30 7.35 12.32
CA ALA A 204 0.69 7.09 13.71
C ALA A 204 -0.46 7.10 14.74
N GLY A 205 -1.70 6.86 14.29
CA GLY A 205 -2.91 6.87 15.14
C GLY A 205 -3.09 8.17 15.94
N LYS A 206 -3.56 8.07 17.18
CA LYS A 206 -3.93 9.17 18.08
C LYS A 206 -2.82 10.19 18.38
N LYS A 207 -1.55 9.78 18.31
CA LYS A 207 -0.41 10.57 18.82
C LYS A 207 0.52 11.14 17.75
N GLY A 208 0.18 11.02 16.47
CA GLY A 208 0.98 11.57 15.38
C GLY A 208 0.21 11.75 14.08
N GLY A 209 0.90 11.83 12.96
CA GLY A 209 0.31 12.09 11.65
C GLY A 209 0.67 11.03 10.62
N TRP A 210 0.61 11.42 9.34
CA TRP A 210 0.98 10.58 8.20
C TRP A 210 2.46 10.25 8.19
N TYR A 211 2.79 8.99 7.93
CA TYR A 211 4.16 8.60 7.59
C TYR A 211 4.56 9.13 6.22
N ARG A 212 5.88 9.12 5.98
CA ARG A 212 6.48 9.77 4.81
C ARG A 212 7.15 8.75 3.92
N ASN A 213 7.38 9.14 2.67
CA ASN A 213 8.07 8.34 1.66
C ASN A 213 7.40 6.97 1.39
N ILE A 214 6.08 6.89 1.53
CA ILE A 214 5.34 5.63 1.43
C ILE A 214 5.41 5.09 0.00
N ALA A 215 5.90 3.86 -0.15
CA ALA A 215 5.97 3.17 -1.43
C ALA A 215 5.59 1.69 -1.30
N PHE A 216 4.88 1.19 -2.30
CA PHE A 216 4.51 -0.20 -2.48
C PHE A 216 5.39 -0.86 -3.55
N VAL A 217 5.88 -2.07 -3.26
CA VAL A 217 6.67 -2.88 -4.18
C VAL A 217 5.95 -4.22 -4.39
N PRO A 218 5.21 -4.37 -5.50
CA PRO A 218 4.58 -5.64 -5.85
C PRO A 218 5.63 -6.71 -6.16
N SER A 219 5.37 -7.94 -5.71
CA SER A 219 6.29 -9.08 -5.87
C SER A 219 7.72 -8.77 -5.42
N TYR A 220 7.89 -8.05 -4.30
CA TYR A 220 9.19 -7.80 -3.70
C TYR A 220 9.97 -9.11 -3.50
N ASN A 221 11.23 -9.14 -3.95
CA ASN A 221 12.08 -10.32 -3.97
C ASN A 221 11.37 -11.53 -4.57
N ASP A 222 10.81 -11.35 -5.76
CA ASP A 222 9.96 -12.31 -6.47
C ASP A 222 10.51 -13.74 -6.56
N GLN A 223 11.84 -13.87 -6.55
CA GLN A 223 12.55 -15.15 -6.63
C GLN A 223 12.90 -15.75 -5.26
N GLY A 224 12.46 -15.14 -4.15
CA GLY A 224 12.62 -15.63 -2.79
C GLY A 224 14.08 -15.79 -2.37
N ARG A 225 14.95 -14.90 -2.83
CA ARG A 225 16.38 -14.90 -2.50
C ARG A 225 16.60 -14.64 -1.02
N THR A 226 17.71 -15.13 -0.49
CA THR A 226 18.11 -14.83 0.89
C THR A 226 18.61 -13.39 1.00
N GLU A 227 18.61 -12.83 2.21
CA GLU A 227 19.19 -11.52 2.50
C GLU A 227 20.62 -11.37 1.93
N ALA A 228 21.47 -12.37 2.14
CA ALA A 228 22.84 -12.38 1.61
C ALA A 228 22.89 -12.32 0.07
N GLN A 229 21.96 -12.98 -0.63
CA GLN A 229 21.86 -12.93 -2.09
C GLN A 229 21.34 -11.58 -2.59
N LEU A 230 20.63 -10.81 -1.76
CA LEU A 230 20.10 -9.50 -2.10
C LEU A 230 21.12 -8.37 -1.95
N GLN A 231 22.23 -8.58 -1.23
CA GLN A 231 23.25 -7.55 -0.98
C GLN A 231 23.79 -6.87 -2.26
N ASN A 232 23.86 -7.61 -3.37
CA ASN A 232 24.34 -7.10 -4.65
C ASN A 232 23.29 -7.23 -5.76
N ALA A 233 22.02 -7.50 -5.40
CA ALA A 233 20.97 -7.67 -6.39
C ALA A 233 20.60 -6.31 -7.00
N PRO A 234 20.55 -6.20 -8.35
CA PRO A 234 20.10 -4.97 -8.98
C PRO A 234 18.64 -4.70 -8.63
N ARG A 235 18.25 -3.43 -8.66
CA ARG A 235 16.92 -2.98 -8.26
C ARG A 235 15.80 -3.69 -9.02
N GLU A 236 16.02 -3.98 -10.30
CA GLU A 236 15.08 -4.68 -11.18
C GLU A 236 14.87 -6.15 -10.78
N GLU A 237 15.79 -6.77 -10.05
CA GLU A 237 15.62 -8.13 -9.51
C GLU A 237 14.92 -8.12 -8.15
N VAL A 238 15.13 -7.06 -7.36
CA VAL A 238 14.46 -6.89 -6.05
C VAL A 238 13.01 -6.40 -6.20
N ALA A 239 12.76 -5.54 -7.18
CA ALA A 239 11.47 -4.92 -7.46
C ALA A 239 11.12 -5.07 -8.96
N PRO A 240 10.82 -6.28 -9.45
CA PRO A 240 10.67 -6.56 -10.89
C PRO A 240 9.51 -5.82 -11.55
N TYR A 241 8.49 -5.44 -10.77
CA TYR A 241 7.36 -4.63 -11.23
C TYR A 241 7.44 -3.17 -10.79
N GLY A 242 8.64 -2.71 -10.45
CA GLY A 242 8.91 -1.34 -10.09
C GLY A 242 8.50 -0.98 -8.66
N ILE A 243 8.70 0.30 -8.34
CA ILE A 243 8.36 0.89 -7.04
C ILE A 243 7.24 1.90 -7.27
N TRP A 244 6.14 1.72 -6.57
CA TRP A 244 4.91 2.48 -6.72
C TRP A 244 4.73 3.39 -5.51
N TRP A 245 4.89 4.69 -5.70
CA TRP A 245 4.78 5.68 -4.64
C TRP A 245 3.32 6.00 -4.39
N SER A 246 2.94 6.12 -3.12
CA SER A 246 1.61 6.58 -2.77
C SER A 246 1.48 8.07 -3.07
N ASP A 247 0.62 8.45 -4.00
CA ASP A 247 0.22 9.85 -4.21
C ASP A 247 -1.00 10.21 -3.37
N TRP A 248 -1.67 9.21 -2.78
CA TRP A 248 -2.70 9.39 -1.77
C TRP A 248 -2.77 8.22 -0.79
N ALA A 249 -3.05 8.53 0.48
CA ALA A 249 -3.36 7.56 1.51
C ALA A 249 -4.61 8.00 2.27
N GLN A 250 -5.46 7.03 2.62
CA GLN A 250 -6.59 7.26 3.51
C GLN A 250 -6.75 6.08 4.47
N THR A 251 -6.95 6.38 5.75
CA THR A 251 -7.28 5.43 6.82
C THR A 251 -8.61 5.83 7.44
N SER A 252 -9.12 5.04 8.39
CA SER A 252 -10.36 5.36 9.11
C SER A 252 -10.17 6.51 10.11
N ASP A 253 -11.21 7.31 10.33
CA ASP A 253 -11.21 8.34 11.37
C ASP A 253 -11.03 7.71 12.76
N GLN A 254 -11.61 6.52 12.96
CA GLN A 254 -11.46 5.75 14.20
C GLN A 254 -10.00 5.38 14.48
N TRP A 255 -9.24 4.97 13.46
CA TRP A 255 -7.80 4.74 13.61
C TRP A 255 -7.07 6.03 13.95
N ILE A 256 -7.38 7.14 13.27
CA ILE A 256 -6.76 8.43 13.57
C ILE A 256 -7.05 8.82 15.02
N GLU A 257 -8.29 8.74 15.49
CA GLU A 257 -8.71 9.18 16.82
C GLU A 257 -8.23 8.28 17.96
N GLN A 258 -8.19 6.97 17.73
CA GLN A 258 -8.06 5.96 18.79
C GLN A 258 -6.80 5.10 18.65
N GLY A 259 -6.26 4.99 17.44
CA GLY A 259 -5.14 4.13 17.10
C GLY A 259 -3.94 4.35 18.01
N GLY A 260 -3.38 3.25 18.53
CA GLY A 260 -2.25 3.27 19.44
C GLY A 260 -1.13 2.35 18.97
N SER A 261 0.08 2.63 19.43
CA SER A 261 1.27 1.80 19.16
C SER A 261 1.36 0.55 20.03
N THR A 262 0.40 0.30 20.93
CA THR A 262 0.38 -0.84 21.87
C THR A 262 -1.06 -1.18 22.25
N GLY A 263 -1.31 -2.41 22.69
CA GLY A 263 -2.58 -2.82 23.32
C GLY A 263 -3.80 -2.85 22.40
N GLY A 264 -3.61 -2.87 21.09
CA GLY A 264 -4.69 -3.08 20.11
C GLY A 264 -5.71 -1.94 19.97
N GLN A 265 -5.44 -0.77 20.55
CA GLN A 265 -6.35 0.38 20.48
C GLN A 265 -6.62 0.77 19.02
N GLY A 266 -7.90 0.83 18.64
CA GLY A 266 -8.32 1.13 17.27
C GLY A 266 -8.11 0.00 16.24
N ALA A 267 -7.63 -1.18 16.66
CA ALA A 267 -7.30 -2.29 15.75
C ALA A 267 -8.51 -2.79 14.92
N SER A 268 -9.73 -2.66 15.44
CA SER A 268 -10.96 -2.97 14.69
C SER A 268 -11.20 -2.07 13.47
N TYR A 269 -10.48 -0.94 13.38
CA TYR A 269 -10.56 0.03 12.28
C TYR A 269 -9.20 0.27 11.60
N ASP A 270 -8.22 -0.59 11.88
CA ASP A 270 -6.85 -0.46 11.41
C ASP A 270 -6.67 -0.99 9.99
N TYR A 271 -7.16 -0.20 9.04
CA TYR A 271 -7.04 -0.42 7.60
C TYR A 271 -6.86 0.90 6.87
N ALA A 272 -6.17 0.85 5.75
CA ALA A 272 -5.96 1.99 4.87
C ALA A 272 -5.98 1.57 3.41
N VAL A 273 -6.29 2.54 2.55
CA VAL A 273 -6.22 2.42 1.09
C VAL A 273 -5.24 3.47 0.57
N LEU A 274 -4.29 3.01 -0.22
CA LEU A 274 -3.38 3.85 -0.98
C LEU A 274 -3.85 3.91 -2.43
N HIS A 275 -3.79 5.10 -3.03
CA HIS A 275 -3.62 5.21 -4.48
C HIS A 275 -2.12 5.37 -4.75
N VAL A 276 -1.62 4.73 -5.82
CA VAL A 276 -0.19 4.71 -6.11
C VAL A 276 0.12 5.03 -7.57
N THR A 277 1.31 5.59 -7.78
CA THR A 277 1.87 5.94 -9.09
C THR A 277 3.32 5.45 -9.20
N PRO A 278 3.77 4.89 -10.34
CA PRO A 278 5.10 4.29 -10.45
C PRO A 278 6.20 5.35 -10.53
N GLU A 279 7.32 5.13 -9.83
CA GLU A 279 8.43 6.10 -9.73
C GLU A 279 8.98 6.54 -11.10
N LYS A 280 9.08 5.62 -12.05
CA LYS A 280 9.65 5.87 -13.39
C LYS A 280 8.58 6.31 -14.41
N GLY A 281 7.33 6.48 -14.00
CA GLY A 281 6.18 6.59 -14.89
C GLY A 281 5.73 5.22 -15.43
N SER A 282 4.44 5.08 -15.71
CA SER A 282 3.81 3.79 -16.03
C SER A 282 3.98 3.33 -17.47
N GLY A 283 4.42 4.21 -18.36
CA GLY A 283 4.27 4.00 -19.80
C GLY A 283 2.80 3.78 -20.21
N GLY A 284 1.84 4.23 -19.39
CA GLY A 284 0.40 4.07 -19.60
C GLY A 284 -0.25 2.84 -18.96
N LYS A 285 0.49 1.99 -18.22
CA LYS A 285 -0.08 0.83 -17.51
C LYS A 285 -0.42 1.12 -16.05
N SER A 286 -1.61 0.71 -15.61
CA SER A 286 -1.95 0.68 -14.18
C SER A 286 -1.15 -0.37 -13.39
N LEU A 287 -1.24 -0.31 -12.06
CA LEU A 287 -0.69 -1.33 -11.18
C LEU A 287 -1.30 -2.71 -11.47
N GLU A 288 -2.62 -2.79 -11.57
CA GLU A 288 -3.34 -4.03 -11.88
C GLU A 288 -2.90 -4.63 -13.23
N GLU A 289 -2.76 -3.82 -14.28
CA GLU A 289 -2.24 -4.28 -15.58
C GLU A 289 -0.78 -4.72 -15.51
N THR A 290 -0.01 -4.19 -14.55
CA THR A 290 1.40 -4.53 -14.36
C THR A 290 1.56 -5.87 -13.64
N VAL A 291 0.79 -6.09 -12.57
CA VAL A 291 0.86 -7.33 -11.77
C VAL A 291 -0.05 -8.43 -12.29
N GLY A 292 -1.00 -8.09 -13.17
CA GLY A 292 -1.92 -9.00 -13.85
C GLY A 292 -3.16 -9.42 -13.04
N SER A 293 -3.37 -8.85 -11.85
CA SER A 293 -4.51 -9.18 -10.98
C SER A 293 -4.73 -8.13 -9.90
N ALA A 294 -5.98 -8.00 -9.47
CA ALA A 294 -6.36 -7.34 -8.24
C ALA A 294 -7.42 -8.18 -7.51
N LEU A 295 -7.55 -8.05 -6.18
CA LEU A 295 -8.59 -8.75 -5.42
C LEU A 295 -9.84 -7.88 -5.25
N PRO A 296 -11.05 -8.44 -5.39
CA PRO A 296 -12.24 -7.78 -4.90
C PRO A 296 -12.18 -7.67 -3.38
N VAL A 297 -12.69 -6.56 -2.84
CA VAL A 297 -12.81 -6.35 -1.39
C VAL A 297 -14.22 -6.69 -0.94
N ASN A 298 -14.34 -7.59 0.04
CA ASN A 298 -15.61 -8.00 0.61
C ASN A 298 -15.90 -7.21 1.90
N PHE A 299 -16.66 -6.12 1.75
CA PHE A 299 -17.13 -5.28 2.85
C PHE A 299 -18.34 -5.86 3.62
N ASN A 300 -18.83 -7.03 3.21
CA ASN A 300 -19.75 -7.84 4.01
C ASN A 300 -18.99 -9.06 4.53
N ALA A 301 -17.84 -8.82 5.16
CA ALA A 301 -16.94 -9.87 5.61
C ALA A 301 -17.70 -10.87 6.50
N PRO A 302 -17.70 -12.18 6.15
CA PRO A 302 -18.56 -13.18 6.78
C PRO A 302 -18.37 -13.26 8.30
N ALA A 303 -19.44 -13.49 9.05
CA ALA A 303 -19.31 -13.74 10.48
C ALA A 303 -18.39 -14.94 10.73
N VAL A 304 -17.54 -14.87 11.77
CA VAL A 304 -16.51 -15.87 12.08
C VAL A 304 -16.98 -17.32 11.96
N PRO A 305 -18.14 -17.74 12.52
CA PRO A 305 -18.58 -19.14 12.42
C PRO A 305 -18.79 -19.65 10.99
N LYS A 306 -19.06 -18.75 10.05
CA LYS A 306 -19.32 -19.04 8.62
C LYS A 306 -18.05 -19.12 7.78
N VAL A 307 -16.89 -18.75 8.34
CA VAL A 307 -15.61 -18.82 7.63
C VAL A 307 -14.97 -20.17 7.88
N SER A 308 -14.88 -21.01 6.86
CA SER A 308 -14.23 -22.33 6.95
C SER A 308 -12.71 -22.21 7.05
N SER A 309 -12.13 -21.25 6.33
CA SER A 309 -10.69 -20.99 6.28
C SER A 309 -10.41 -19.57 5.80
N ILE A 310 -9.31 -18.98 6.25
CA ILE A 310 -8.78 -17.69 5.82
C ILE A 310 -7.27 -17.79 5.69
N THR A 311 -6.70 -17.15 4.66
CA THR A 311 -5.25 -17.13 4.41
C THR A 311 -4.71 -15.72 4.57
N ALA A 312 -3.87 -15.50 5.59
CA ALA A 312 -3.11 -14.27 5.77
C ALA A 312 -1.80 -14.34 4.99
N THR A 313 -1.44 -13.26 4.29
CA THR A 313 -0.24 -13.18 3.43
C THR A 313 0.59 -11.94 3.78
N GLY A 314 1.91 -12.07 3.98
CA GLY A 314 2.77 -10.92 4.27
C GLY A 314 4.27 -11.21 4.32
N TYR A 315 5.06 -10.16 4.60
CA TYR A 315 6.52 -10.15 4.69
C TYR A 315 6.97 -9.90 6.15
N PRO A 316 6.89 -10.91 7.05
CA PRO A 316 7.35 -10.79 8.43
C PRO A 316 8.84 -10.43 8.50
N ALA A 317 9.18 -9.44 9.32
CA ALA A 317 10.48 -8.76 9.34
C ALA A 317 11.23 -8.85 10.68
N ALA A 318 10.58 -9.35 11.74
CA ALA A 318 11.27 -9.68 12.99
C ALA A 318 11.61 -11.16 13.08
N ALA A 319 12.69 -11.48 13.81
CA ALA A 319 13.17 -12.84 14.01
C ALA A 319 12.04 -13.80 14.45
N PRO A 320 11.97 -15.02 13.88
CA PRO A 320 13.00 -15.69 13.06
C PRO A 320 12.97 -15.30 11.57
N PHE A 321 12.17 -14.31 11.16
CA PHE A 321 12.11 -13.82 9.79
C PHE A 321 13.04 -12.61 9.59
N ASP A 322 13.35 -12.32 8.34
CA ASP A 322 14.28 -11.27 7.91
C ASP A 322 13.60 -10.18 7.04
N GLY A 323 12.29 -10.29 6.80
CA GLY A 323 11.53 -9.33 6.01
C GLY A 323 11.67 -9.53 4.50
N GLN A 324 12.53 -10.44 4.04
CA GLN A 324 12.91 -10.52 2.64
C GLN A 324 11.99 -11.41 1.81
N LYS A 325 11.26 -12.34 2.44
CA LYS A 325 10.44 -13.35 1.77
C LYS A 325 8.96 -13.25 2.14
N LEU A 326 8.12 -13.71 1.22
CA LEU A 326 6.67 -13.73 1.38
C LEU A 326 6.23 -15.03 2.06
N TYR A 327 5.36 -14.91 3.05
CA TYR A 327 4.82 -16.02 3.83
C TYR A 327 3.30 -16.01 3.88
N GLN A 328 2.72 -17.17 4.16
CA GLN A 328 1.29 -17.36 4.37
C GLN A 328 1.00 -18.21 5.61
N CYS A 329 -0.07 -17.85 6.31
CA CYS A 329 -0.72 -18.69 7.32
C CYS A 329 -2.15 -18.96 6.88
N THR A 330 -2.61 -20.20 6.96
CA THR A 330 -4.01 -20.56 6.68
C THR A 330 -4.58 -21.25 7.90
N ASP A 331 -5.71 -20.73 8.40
CA ASP A 331 -6.37 -21.25 9.59
C ASP A 331 -7.88 -21.00 9.51
N ARG A 332 -8.65 -21.61 10.43
CA ARG A 332 -10.05 -21.25 10.67
C ARG A 332 -10.07 -20.11 11.71
N PRO A 333 -10.67 -18.95 11.41
CA PRO A 333 -10.63 -17.83 12.35
C PRO A 333 -11.51 -18.07 13.58
N GLY A 334 -11.04 -17.57 14.72
CA GLY A 334 -11.83 -17.25 15.91
C GLY A 334 -12.14 -15.75 16.01
N ARG A 335 -12.87 -15.36 17.04
CA ARG A 335 -13.20 -13.97 17.36
C ARG A 335 -12.20 -13.36 18.34
N LEU A 336 -11.87 -12.09 18.12
CA LEU A 336 -11.19 -11.23 19.08
C LEU A 336 -11.95 -9.91 19.20
N SER A 337 -12.31 -9.49 20.41
CA SER A 337 -12.94 -8.19 20.66
C SER A 337 -12.07 -7.39 21.62
N VAL A 338 -11.38 -6.37 21.11
CA VAL A 338 -10.49 -5.51 21.92
C VAL A 338 -11.30 -4.55 22.81
N ALA A 339 -12.46 -4.09 22.33
CA ALA A 339 -13.38 -3.25 23.09
C ALA A 339 -14.85 -3.60 22.77
N GLN A 340 -15.75 -3.43 23.74
CA GLN A 340 -17.16 -3.85 23.63
C GLN A 340 -17.93 -3.17 22.52
N ALA A 341 -17.63 -1.89 22.31
CA ALA A 341 -18.32 -1.07 21.33
C ALA A 341 -17.79 -1.27 19.92
N ASP A 342 -16.62 -1.91 19.78
CA ASP A 342 -15.93 -2.04 18.51
C ASP A 342 -16.31 -3.33 17.77
N PRO A 343 -16.22 -3.35 16.44
CA PRO A 343 -16.39 -4.56 15.66
C PRO A 343 -15.42 -5.65 16.09
N THR A 344 -15.95 -6.86 16.28
CA THR A 344 -15.14 -8.06 16.51
C THR A 344 -14.22 -8.31 15.31
N MET A 345 -12.96 -8.58 15.58
CA MET A 345 -11.91 -8.93 14.62
C MET A 345 -11.87 -10.43 14.33
N TYR A 346 -11.23 -10.82 13.22
CA TYR A 346 -10.77 -12.20 13.05
C TYR A 346 -9.47 -12.41 13.82
N ARG A 347 -9.29 -13.58 14.42
CA ARG A 347 -8.01 -14.03 14.97
C ARG A 347 -7.68 -15.43 14.46
N ILE A 348 -6.46 -15.62 13.96
CA ILE A 348 -5.95 -16.91 13.48
C ILE A 348 -4.64 -17.26 14.18
N GLY A 349 -4.34 -18.55 14.30
CA GLY A 349 -2.98 -18.99 14.57
C GLY A 349 -2.09 -18.58 13.40
N CYS A 350 -0.95 -17.95 13.69
CA CYS A 350 0.04 -17.59 12.69
C CYS A 350 1.34 -17.13 13.36
N THR A 351 2.47 -17.70 12.94
CA THR A 351 3.79 -17.33 13.48
C THR A 351 4.43 -16.15 12.75
N MET A 352 3.80 -15.55 11.73
CA MET A 352 4.34 -14.34 11.10
C MET A 352 4.49 -13.23 12.14
N THR A 353 5.61 -12.51 12.07
CA THR A 353 5.96 -11.39 12.96
C THR A 353 5.58 -10.04 12.33
N GLY A 354 5.88 -8.94 13.01
CA GLY A 354 5.66 -7.60 12.48
C GLY A 354 6.43 -7.36 11.18
N GLY A 355 5.94 -6.43 10.36
CA GLY A 355 6.23 -6.35 8.92
C GLY A 355 5.24 -7.15 8.05
N SER A 356 4.58 -8.18 8.60
CA SER A 356 3.42 -8.82 7.98
C SER A 356 2.15 -7.95 8.04
N SER A 357 2.17 -6.91 8.87
CA SER A 357 1.13 -5.92 9.06
C SER A 357 0.67 -5.28 7.75
N GLY A 358 -0.64 -5.08 7.59
CA GLY A 358 -1.28 -4.63 6.36
C GLY A 358 -1.42 -5.70 5.26
N GLY A 359 -0.76 -6.85 5.40
CA GLY A 359 -0.89 -7.97 4.49
C GLY A 359 -2.32 -8.50 4.41
N GLY A 360 -2.81 -8.76 3.20
CA GLY A 360 -4.20 -9.12 2.96
C GLY A 360 -4.58 -10.52 3.48
N TRP A 361 -5.79 -10.63 4.00
CA TRP A 361 -6.40 -11.88 4.41
C TRP A 361 -7.49 -12.25 3.43
N VAL A 362 -7.33 -13.42 2.80
CA VAL A 362 -8.18 -13.88 1.72
C VAL A 362 -9.05 -15.03 2.19
N ALA A 363 -10.34 -14.96 1.91
CA ALA A 363 -11.28 -16.05 2.10
C ALA A 363 -12.17 -16.18 0.86
N THR A 364 -12.94 -17.27 0.79
CA THR A 364 -13.95 -17.45 -0.25
C THR A 364 -15.09 -16.44 -0.07
N GLY A 365 -15.27 -15.59 -1.07
CA GLY A 365 -16.38 -14.64 -1.17
C GLY A 365 -17.72 -15.33 -1.42
N SER A 366 -18.79 -14.53 -1.41
CA SER A 366 -20.17 -15.03 -1.63
C SER A 366 -20.40 -15.60 -3.03
N ASP A 367 -19.57 -15.23 -4.00
CA ASP A 367 -19.57 -15.72 -5.38
C ASP A 367 -18.70 -16.97 -5.57
N GLY A 368 -18.11 -17.51 -4.50
CA GLY A 368 -17.22 -18.66 -4.52
C GLY A 368 -15.79 -18.35 -4.95
N LYS A 369 -15.44 -17.08 -5.20
CA LYS A 369 -14.09 -16.66 -5.61
C LYS A 369 -13.30 -16.09 -4.43
N PRO A 370 -11.96 -16.04 -4.50
CA PRO A 370 -11.15 -15.38 -3.47
C PRO A 370 -11.48 -13.89 -3.37
N ALA A 371 -11.64 -13.38 -2.16
CA ALA A 371 -11.83 -11.96 -1.88
C ALA A 371 -11.04 -11.54 -0.65
N LEU A 372 -10.60 -10.29 -0.62
CA LEU A 372 -10.02 -9.67 0.57
C LEU A 372 -11.12 -9.46 1.61
N VAL A 373 -10.95 -10.02 2.81
CA VAL A 373 -11.94 -9.93 3.90
C VAL A 373 -11.38 -9.28 5.18
N SER A 374 -10.08 -9.04 5.24
CA SER A 374 -9.34 -8.42 6.36
C SER A 374 -7.90 -8.09 5.92
N ASN A 375 -7.15 -7.39 6.76
CA ASN A 375 -5.68 -7.31 6.72
C ASN A 375 -5.07 -7.70 8.07
N THR A 376 -3.78 -8.00 8.11
CA THR A 376 -3.05 -8.12 9.38
C THR A 376 -3.02 -6.75 10.06
N SER A 377 -3.44 -6.65 11.31
CA SER A 377 -3.43 -5.41 12.09
C SER A 377 -2.56 -5.54 13.33
N ILE A 378 -2.84 -6.56 14.16
CA ILE A 378 -2.13 -6.77 15.42
C ILE A 378 -1.69 -8.21 15.57
N GLY A 379 -0.66 -8.40 16.38
CA GLY A 379 -0.23 -9.68 16.89
C GLY A 379 0.22 -9.56 18.35
N PRO A 380 0.43 -10.69 19.02
CA PRO A 380 0.97 -10.74 20.36
C PRO A 380 2.42 -10.28 20.39
N VAL A 381 2.88 -9.80 21.54
CA VAL A 381 4.33 -9.52 21.76
C VAL A 381 5.17 -10.79 21.50
N LYS A 382 4.64 -11.97 21.86
CA LYS A 382 5.22 -13.28 21.54
C LYS A 382 4.47 -13.87 20.35
N PHE A 383 5.11 -13.99 19.19
CA PHE A 383 4.50 -14.53 17.96
C PHE A 383 3.70 -15.83 18.19
N GLY A 384 2.60 -16.01 17.46
CA GLY A 384 1.76 -17.21 17.59
C GLY A 384 0.35 -17.06 17.02
N TRP A 385 -0.19 -15.85 17.04
CA TRP A 385 -1.45 -15.52 16.37
C TRP A 385 -1.35 -14.16 15.69
N LEU A 386 -2.25 -13.91 14.74
CA LEU A 386 -2.48 -12.58 14.19
C LEU A 386 -3.97 -12.28 14.25
N ALA A 387 -4.32 -11.00 14.34
CA ALA A 387 -5.68 -10.54 14.24
C ALA A 387 -5.82 -9.41 13.21
N GLY A 388 -7.01 -9.33 12.63
CA GLY A 388 -7.32 -8.40 11.57
C GLY A 388 -8.78 -7.90 11.63
N PRO A 389 -9.02 -6.62 11.28
CA PRO A 389 -10.35 -6.05 11.29
C PRO A 389 -11.27 -6.73 10.27
N ARG A 390 -12.51 -6.99 10.66
CA ARG A 390 -13.55 -7.40 9.71
C ARG A 390 -13.94 -6.19 8.86
N LEU A 391 -13.84 -6.32 7.54
CA LEU A 391 -14.15 -5.22 6.64
C LEU A 391 -15.67 -5.02 6.55
N GLY A 392 -16.10 -3.82 6.94
CA GLY A 392 -17.51 -3.39 6.99
C GLY A 392 -17.74 -2.02 6.34
N ASP A 393 -18.83 -1.35 6.70
CA ASP A 393 -19.25 -0.07 6.08
C ASP A 393 -18.21 1.05 6.21
N VAL A 394 -17.50 1.14 7.35
CA VAL A 394 -16.44 2.13 7.55
C VAL A 394 -15.26 1.86 6.61
N ALA A 395 -14.85 0.61 6.48
CA ALA A 395 -13.81 0.17 5.55
C ALA A 395 -14.21 0.45 4.09
N LYS A 396 -15.48 0.22 3.76
CA LYS A 396 -16.05 0.57 2.45
C LYS A 396 -16.01 2.07 2.20
N GLY A 397 -16.30 2.89 3.21
CA GLY A 397 -16.25 4.35 3.12
C GLY A 397 -14.85 4.85 2.76
N VAL A 398 -13.80 4.35 3.42
CA VAL A 398 -12.39 4.67 3.12
C VAL A 398 -12.06 4.28 1.67
N TYR A 399 -12.38 3.06 1.27
CA TYR A 399 -12.11 2.56 -0.08
C TYR A 399 -12.84 3.35 -1.17
N ASP A 400 -14.15 3.55 -1.02
CA ASP A 400 -14.97 4.31 -1.96
C ASP A 400 -14.47 5.75 -2.09
N SER A 401 -14.01 6.36 -0.98
CA SER A 401 -13.49 7.73 -0.97
C SER A 401 -12.23 7.85 -1.83
N VAL A 402 -11.27 6.94 -1.67
CA VAL A 402 -10.06 6.93 -2.49
C VAL A 402 -10.40 6.65 -3.95
N SER A 403 -11.19 5.62 -4.25
CA SER A 403 -11.61 5.30 -5.63
C SER A 403 -12.29 6.51 -6.32
N LYS A 404 -13.25 7.16 -5.64
CA LYS A 404 -13.96 8.32 -6.19
C LYS A 404 -13.06 9.53 -6.42
N LYS A 405 -12.06 9.75 -5.56
CA LYS A 405 -11.11 10.87 -5.69
C LYS A 405 -10.36 10.81 -7.02
N PHE A 406 -10.06 9.61 -7.52
CA PHE A 406 -9.28 9.39 -8.73
C PHE A 406 -10.13 9.05 -9.97
N ALA A 407 -11.45 8.91 -9.85
CA ALA A 407 -12.35 8.45 -10.92
C ALA A 407 -12.38 9.30 -12.20
N GLY A 408 -11.81 10.51 -12.17
CA GLY A 408 -11.74 11.41 -13.32
C GLY A 408 -10.41 11.39 -14.08
N GLN A 409 -9.49 10.47 -13.73
CA GLN A 409 -8.14 10.40 -14.30
C GLN A 409 -7.97 9.33 -15.37
#